data_AF-A0A8I1L1M3-F1
#
_entry.id   AF-A0A8I1L1M3-F1
#
_cell.length_a   1.000
_cell.length_b   1.000
_cell.length_c   1.000
_cell.angle_alpha   90.00
_cell.angle_beta   90.00
_cell.angle_gamma   90.00
#
_symmetry.space_group_name_H-M   'P 1'
#
loop_
_entity.id
_entity.type
_entity.pdbx_description
1 polymer ?
#
loop_
_entity_poly.entity_id
_entity_poly.type
_entity_poly.pdbx_seq_one_letter_code
_entity_poly.pdbx_strand_id
1 'polypeptide(L)'
;METNAQEVSSNRYLHVIKVNKYEGKLSELINKYLTRICEGEPDDEEQTDVPRVMRRLHKFLLTKNETTKMGAIAEFFIHLYLNDSNYKQEFLFFNLEEKSIKKGFDGVFTKSDEIYILESKSGNESTSGISHLAKVKEAYRDLKKYFDGSSEKGGNNPWRNAYNHASHGDIKARDSLKKQIRTLANLYDDEEYTDIKDYNIIPCSTIFLNENWNEEHINNFINSSEYVSSLEAKSVNVIILTKLDMLNFINFLELGGKND
;
A
#
# COMPACT_ATOMS: atom_id res chain seq x y z
N MET A 1 10.95 11.67 -1.51
CA MET A 1 11.13 10.38 -2.20
C MET A 1 11.68 10.66 -3.58
N GLU A 2 12.68 9.89 -4.01
CA GLU A 2 13.10 9.85 -5.41
C GLU A 2 12.27 8.78 -6.11
N THR A 3 11.69 9.13 -7.25
CA THR A 3 10.77 8.26 -7.98
C THR A 3 11.20 8.18 -9.44
N ASN A 4 11.21 6.96 -9.97
CA ASN A 4 11.36 6.69 -11.40
C ASN A 4 10.20 5.80 -11.83
N ALA A 5 9.41 6.27 -12.79
CA ALA A 5 8.30 5.52 -13.35
C ALA A 5 8.56 5.30 -14.83
N GLN A 6 8.40 4.06 -15.29
CA GLN A 6 8.51 3.70 -16.70
C GLN A 6 7.38 2.78 -17.12
N GLU A 7 6.89 2.97 -18.34
CA GLU A 7 6.03 1.98 -18.99
C GLU A 7 6.92 0.87 -19.57
N VAL A 8 6.67 -0.37 -19.15
CA VAL A 8 7.42 -1.55 -19.59
C VAL A 8 6.76 -2.19 -20.82
N SER A 9 5.43 -2.13 -20.88
CA SER A 9 4.60 -2.49 -22.03
C SER A 9 3.20 -1.86 -21.85
N SER A 10 2.33 -1.99 -22.85
CA SER A 10 0.99 -1.37 -22.84
C SER A 10 0.24 -1.66 -21.54
N ASN A 11 -0.13 -0.61 -20.80
CA ASN A 11 -0.82 -0.69 -19.50
C ASN A 11 -0.04 -1.46 -18.41
N ARG A 12 1.29 -1.51 -18.51
CA ARG A 12 2.19 -2.16 -17.56
C ARG A 12 3.30 -1.20 -17.16
N TYR A 13 3.28 -0.77 -15.91
CA TYR A 13 4.18 0.25 -15.40
C TYR A 13 5.04 -0.31 -14.26
N LEU A 14 6.30 0.11 -14.22
CA LEU A 14 7.21 -0.12 -13.11
C LEU A 14 7.55 1.23 -12.47
N HIS A 15 7.29 1.32 -11.17
CA HIS A 15 7.62 2.45 -10.32
C HIS A 15 8.70 2.04 -9.32
N VAL A 16 9.84 2.71 -9.37
CA VAL A 16 10.95 2.53 -8.43
C VAL A 16 10.99 3.73 -7.50
N ILE A 17 10.84 3.48 -6.20
CA ILE A 17 10.83 4.50 -5.16
C ILE A 17 12.02 4.28 -4.24
N LYS A 18 12.88 5.29 -4.14
CA LYS A 18 13.96 5.37 -3.15
C LYS A 18 13.53 6.31 -2.03
N VAL A 19 13.42 5.78 -0.81
CA VAL A 19 13.19 6.59 0.39
C VAL A 19 14.51 7.24 0.79
N ASN A 20 14.52 8.56 0.86
CA ASN A 20 15.70 9.33 1.26
C ASN A 20 15.64 9.61 2.77
N LYS A 21 16.57 10.43 3.26
CA LYS A 21 16.50 10.97 4.63
C LYS A 21 15.13 11.60 4.90
N TYR A 22 14.65 11.47 6.14
CA TYR A 22 13.34 11.94 6.60
C TYR A 22 13.30 13.47 6.81
N GLU A 23 13.81 14.24 5.86
CA GLU A 23 13.95 15.69 5.89
C GLU A 23 13.48 16.34 4.58
N GLY A 24 13.35 17.67 4.58
CA GLY A 24 12.96 18.46 3.42
C GLY A 24 11.70 17.93 2.72
N LYS A 25 11.82 17.62 1.43
CA LYS A 25 10.69 17.17 0.60
C LYS A 25 9.99 15.93 1.15
N LEU A 26 10.70 15.01 1.82
CA LEU A 26 10.04 13.81 2.36
C LEU A 26 9.20 14.12 3.59
N SER A 27 9.69 14.95 4.51
CA SER A 27 8.92 15.36 5.70
C SER A 27 7.71 16.21 5.32
N GLU A 28 7.84 17.09 4.33
CA GLU A 28 6.72 17.86 3.76
C GLU A 28 5.63 16.96 3.19
N LEU A 29 6.01 15.92 2.42
CA LEU A 29 5.06 14.95 1.88
C LEU A 29 4.35 14.17 2.99
N ILE A 30 5.09 13.69 3.99
CA ILE A 30 4.49 13.00 5.14
C ILE A 30 3.50 13.92 5.84
N ASN A 31 3.89 15.16 6.17
CA ASN A 31 3.01 16.13 6.83
C ASN A 31 1.74 16.40 6.02
N LYS A 32 1.85 16.49 4.69
CA LYS A 32 0.73 16.74 3.79
C LYS A 32 -0.29 15.61 3.77
N TYR A 33 0.15 14.35 3.80
CA TYR A 33 -0.72 13.20 3.55
C TYR A 33 -0.96 12.29 4.76
N LEU A 34 -0.22 12.46 5.86
CA LEU A 34 -0.31 11.58 7.03
C LEU A 34 -1.74 11.45 7.56
N THR A 35 -2.40 12.58 7.82
CA THR A 35 -3.79 12.60 8.29
C THR A 35 -4.71 11.88 7.32
N ARG A 36 -4.63 12.21 6.03
CA ARG A 36 -5.45 11.59 4.99
C ARG A 36 -5.28 10.07 4.93
N ILE A 37 -4.04 9.60 4.99
CA ILE A 37 -3.71 8.17 4.95
C ILE A 37 -4.28 7.46 6.18
N CYS A 38 -4.07 8.04 7.36
CA CYS A 38 -4.39 7.41 8.64
C CYS A 38 -5.87 7.51 9.02
N GLU A 39 -6.49 8.66 8.79
CA GLU A 39 -7.77 9.07 9.38
C GLU A 39 -8.78 9.58 8.34
N GLY A 40 -8.37 9.77 7.07
CA GLY A 40 -9.26 10.26 6.00
C GLY A 40 -9.39 11.79 5.97
N GLU A 41 -10.53 12.26 5.47
CA GLU A 41 -10.93 13.67 5.33
C GLU A 41 -12.14 13.94 6.26
N PRO A 42 -11.91 14.24 7.56
CA PRO A 42 -13.01 14.53 8.50
C PRO A 42 -13.76 15.81 8.11
N ASP A 43 -15.07 15.86 8.42
CA ASP A 43 -15.96 16.98 8.06
C ASP A 43 -15.64 18.28 8.82
N ASP A 44 -15.06 18.18 10.02
CA ASP A 44 -14.75 19.33 10.85
C ASP A 44 -13.36 19.90 10.50
N GLU A 45 -13.33 21.17 10.09
CA GLU A 45 -12.11 21.98 9.88
C GLU A 45 -11.29 22.18 11.17
N GLU A 46 -11.68 21.59 12.31
CA GLU A 46 -10.80 21.43 13.46
C GLU A 46 -9.64 20.50 13.07
N GLN A 47 -8.63 21.14 12.46
CA GLN A 47 -7.36 20.61 12.00
C GLN A 47 -7.00 19.36 12.76
N THR A 48 -7.06 18.21 12.09
CA THR A 48 -6.43 17.01 12.59
C THR A 48 -4.96 17.33 12.74
N ASP A 49 -4.56 17.59 13.99
CA ASP A 49 -3.23 18.01 14.38
C ASP A 49 -2.23 16.96 13.88
N VAL A 50 -1.50 17.24 12.79
CA VAL A 50 -0.52 16.32 12.19
C VAL A 50 0.42 15.74 13.27
N PRO A 51 0.99 16.55 14.19
CA PRO A 51 1.67 16.05 15.37
C PRO A 51 0.91 15.00 16.21
N ARG A 52 -0.41 15.13 16.38
CA ARG A 52 -1.25 14.13 17.06
C ARG A 52 -1.34 12.83 16.27
N VAL A 53 -1.56 12.91 14.96
CA VAL A 53 -1.61 11.72 14.09
C VAL A 53 -0.24 11.03 14.07
N MET A 54 0.86 11.78 14.03
CA MET A 54 2.22 11.24 14.16
C MET A 54 2.41 10.48 15.46
N ARG A 55 2.03 11.08 16.59
CA ARG A 55 2.10 10.41 17.91
C ARG A 55 1.24 9.15 17.96
N ARG A 56 0.06 9.14 17.31
CA ARG A 56 -0.80 7.95 17.22
C ARG A 56 -0.16 6.86 16.37
N LEU A 57 0.38 7.21 15.19
CA LEU A 57 1.08 6.27 14.32
C LEU A 57 2.31 5.68 15.02
N HIS A 58 3.10 6.51 15.70
CA HIS A 58 4.24 6.08 16.50
C HIS A 58 3.81 5.03 17.55
N LYS A 59 2.81 5.37 18.38
CA LYS A 59 2.27 4.45 19.39
C LYS A 59 1.74 3.17 18.76
N PHE A 60 1.01 3.26 17.65
CA PHE A 60 0.50 2.11 16.92
C PHE A 60 1.64 1.16 16.52
N LEU A 61 2.70 1.67 15.89
CA LEU A 61 3.85 0.87 15.47
C LEU A 61 4.57 0.22 16.66
N LEU A 62 4.74 0.93 17.78
CA LEU A 62 5.39 0.38 18.97
C LEU A 62 4.62 -0.79 19.61
N THR A 63 3.31 -0.92 19.38
CA THR A 63 2.53 -2.07 19.86
C THR A 63 2.71 -3.36 19.05
N LYS A 64 3.39 -3.29 17.89
CA LYS A 64 3.52 -4.41 16.94
C LYS A 64 4.86 -5.11 17.09
N ASN A 65 4.95 -6.36 16.65
CA ASN A 65 6.24 -7.04 16.48
C ASN A 65 6.98 -6.50 15.23
N GLU A 66 8.27 -6.79 15.11
CA GLU A 66 9.13 -6.26 14.03
C GLU A 66 8.58 -6.55 12.62
N THR A 67 8.16 -7.79 12.34
CA THR A 67 7.59 -8.16 11.04
C THR A 67 6.34 -7.34 10.71
N THR A 68 5.48 -7.12 11.70
CA THR A 68 4.24 -6.36 11.52
C THR A 68 4.52 -4.86 11.38
N LYS A 69 5.49 -4.31 12.12
CA LYS A 69 5.97 -2.92 11.93
C LYS A 69 6.49 -2.73 10.51
N MET A 70 7.35 -3.64 10.06
CA MET A 70 7.94 -3.62 8.73
C MET A 70 6.87 -3.61 7.62
N GLY A 71 5.83 -4.44 7.75
CA GLY A 71 4.66 -4.43 6.85
C GLY A 71 3.92 -3.09 6.87
N ALA A 72 3.54 -2.61 8.06
CA ALA A 72 2.78 -1.37 8.22
C ALA A 72 3.54 -0.13 7.69
N ILE A 73 4.85 -0.05 7.92
CA ILE A 73 5.68 1.05 7.43
C ILE A 73 5.81 0.97 5.90
N ALA A 74 6.03 -0.22 5.33
CA ALA A 74 6.06 -0.40 3.88
C ALA A 74 4.75 0.07 3.22
N GLU A 75 3.61 -0.39 3.73
CA GLU A 75 2.26 0.02 3.29
C GLU A 75 2.08 1.54 3.39
N PHE A 76 2.47 2.15 4.51
CA PHE A 76 2.39 3.61 4.68
C PHE A 76 3.13 4.39 3.58
N PHE A 77 4.37 4.01 3.25
CA PHE A 77 5.15 4.70 2.22
C PHE A 77 4.61 4.49 0.81
N ILE A 78 4.04 3.32 0.53
CA ILE A 78 3.34 3.06 -0.73
C ILE A 78 2.09 3.94 -0.84
N HIS A 79 1.30 4.06 0.24
CA HIS A 79 0.13 4.92 0.28
C HIS A 79 0.51 6.39 0.14
N LEU A 80 1.61 6.82 0.76
CA LEU A 80 2.17 8.15 0.61
C LEU A 80 2.48 8.48 -0.85
N TYR A 81 3.17 7.57 -1.54
CA TYR A 81 3.49 7.73 -2.96
C TYR A 81 2.25 7.77 -3.86
N LEU A 82 1.26 6.92 -3.59
CA LEU A 82 0.02 6.89 -4.36
C LEU A 82 -0.80 8.17 -4.20
N ASN A 83 -0.91 8.70 -2.98
CA ASN A 83 -1.56 9.99 -2.73
C ASN A 83 -0.82 11.16 -3.43
N ASP A 84 0.52 11.16 -3.43
CA ASP A 84 1.32 12.14 -4.20
C ASP A 84 1.16 11.97 -5.72
N SER A 85 0.83 10.75 -6.16
CA SER A 85 0.59 10.39 -7.58
C SER A 85 -0.88 10.52 -8.01
N ASN A 86 -1.68 11.28 -7.24
CA ASN A 86 -3.09 11.57 -7.49
C ASN A 86 -4.01 10.33 -7.55
N TYR A 87 -3.65 9.25 -6.85
CA TYR A 87 -4.61 8.20 -6.52
C TYR A 87 -5.39 8.63 -5.28
N LYS A 88 -6.72 8.52 -5.33
CA LYS A 88 -7.56 8.72 -4.17
C LYS A 88 -7.61 7.43 -3.37
N GLN A 89 -7.20 7.49 -2.10
CA GLN A 89 -7.35 6.40 -1.14
C GLN A 89 -8.84 6.23 -0.76
N GLU A 90 -9.38 5.01 -0.83
CA GLU A 90 -10.77 4.70 -0.53
C GLU A 90 -10.90 3.78 0.71
N PHE A 91 -9.91 3.85 1.61
CA PHE A 91 -9.83 3.10 2.86
C PHE A 91 -9.05 3.88 3.91
N LEU A 92 -9.11 3.44 5.17
CA LEU A 92 -8.36 4.01 6.29
C LEU A 92 -7.20 3.11 6.66
N PHE A 93 -6.01 3.67 6.82
CA PHE A 93 -4.85 2.91 7.30
C PHE A 93 -5.02 2.50 8.77
N PHE A 94 -5.61 3.36 9.61
CA PHE A 94 -6.03 2.93 10.94
C PHE A 94 -7.34 2.15 10.83
N ASN A 95 -7.25 0.83 10.88
CA ASN A 95 -8.42 0.00 11.13
C ASN A 95 -8.74 0.04 12.63
N LEU A 96 -9.83 0.73 13.00
CA LEU A 96 -10.21 0.96 14.40
C LEU A 96 -10.76 -0.31 15.10
N GLU A 97 -11.13 -1.35 14.36
CA GLU A 97 -11.85 -2.52 14.91
C GLU A 97 -10.96 -3.70 15.31
N GLU A 98 -9.69 -3.81 14.88
CA GLU A 98 -8.93 -5.06 15.10
C GLU A 98 -7.50 -4.93 15.64
N LYS A 99 -7.22 -5.82 16.61
CA LYS A 99 -5.85 -6.18 17.05
C LYS A 99 -5.11 -7.04 16.01
N SER A 100 -5.80 -7.56 14.99
CA SER A 100 -5.24 -8.31 13.85
C SER A 100 -5.19 -7.47 12.57
N ILE A 101 -4.11 -7.57 11.81
CA ILE A 101 -3.77 -6.63 10.72
C ILE A 101 -4.18 -7.09 9.31
N LYS A 102 -4.79 -8.25 9.06
CA LYS A 102 -5.06 -8.64 7.66
C LYS A 102 -6.42 -9.31 7.47
N LYS A 103 -7.38 -8.55 6.99
CA LYS A 103 -8.61 -9.03 6.35
C LYS A 103 -8.86 -8.19 5.10
N GLY A 104 -8.66 -8.78 3.92
CA GLY A 104 -8.87 -8.11 2.63
C GLY A 104 -7.59 -7.59 1.98
N PHE A 105 -7.77 -6.65 1.06
CA PHE A 105 -6.69 -6.00 0.31
C PHE A 105 -5.88 -5.05 1.21
N ASP A 106 -4.59 -4.92 0.96
CA ASP A 106 -3.76 -3.94 1.68
C ASP A 106 -4.12 -2.48 1.28
N GLY A 107 -4.79 -2.28 0.13
CA GLY A 107 -5.40 -0.99 -0.21
C GLY A 107 -6.35 -1.01 -1.40
N VAL A 108 -7.30 -0.06 -1.39
CA VAL A 108 -8.23 0.21 -2.50
C VAL A 108 -8.13 1.69 -2.86
N PHE A 109 -7.80 1.95 -4.12
CA PHE A 109 -7.63 3.30 -4.64
C PHE A 109 -8.55 3.56 -5.83
N THR A 110 -8.86 4.82 -6.09
CA THR A 110 -9.42 5.25 -7.37
C THR A 110 -8.54 6.27 -8.08
N LYS A 111 -8.53 6.22 -9.40
CA LYS A 111 -7.90 7.24 -10.25
C LYS A 111 -8.64 7.29 -11.58
N SER A 112 -9.05 8.50 -11.98
CA SER A 112 -9.84 8.70 -13.21
C SER A 112 -11.06 7.76 -13.29
N ASP A 113 -11.82 7.68 -12.19
CA ASP A 113 -13.01 6.81 -12.02
C ASP A 113 -12.77 5.29 -12.04
N GLU A 114 -11.53 4.83 -12.18
CA GLU A 114 -11.16 3.42 -12.18
C GLU A 114 -10.68 2.95 -10.81
N ILE A 115 -11.03 1.72 -10.43
CA ILE A 115 -10.58 1.09 -9.17
C ILE A 115 -9.22 0.43 -9.39
N TYR A 116 -8.33 0.62 -8.42
CA TYR A 116 -7.02 -0.03 -8.32
C TYR A 116 -6.90 -0.78 -7.00
N ILE A 117 -6.53 -2.06 -7.08
CA ILE A 117 -6.40 -2.94 -5.92
C ILE A 117 -4.92 -3.19 -5.62
N LEU A 118 -4.53 -2.96 -4.37
CA LEU A 118 -3.16 -3.01 -3.91
C LEU A 118 -2.92 -4.20 -3.00
N GLU A 119 -1.79 -4.87 -3.20
CA GLU A 119 -1.24 -5.86 -2.27
C GLU A 119 0.25 -5.58 -2.08
N SER A 120 0.69 -5.52 -0.82
CA SER A 120 2.05 -5.16 -0.43
C SER A 120 2.75 -6.31 0.26
N LYS A 121 3.97 -6.62 -0.20
CA LYS A 121 4.86 -7.58 0.46
C LYS A 121 6.17 -6.91 0.85
N SER A 122 6.59 -7.12 2.08
CA SER A 122 7.86 -6.62 2.60
C SER A 122 8.79 -7.73 3.07
N GLY A 123 10.08 -7.40 3.23
CA GLY A 123 11.08 -8.26 3.85
C GLY A 123 12.39 -7.50 4.09
N ASN A 124 13.32 -8.12 4.83
CA ASN A 124 14.64 -7.57 5.11
C ASN A 124 15.68 -8.22 4.18
N GLU A 125 16.65 -7.44 3.69
CA GLU A 125 17.73 -7.91 2.80
C GLU A 125 18.52 -9.12 3.34
N SER A 126 18.62 -9.29 4.66
CA SER A 126 19.28 -10.43 5.30
C SER A 126 18.52 -11.75 5.13
N THR A 127 17.28 -11.70 4.64
CA THR A 127 16.48 -12.89 4.39
C THR A 127 17.03 -13.64 3.17
N SER A 128 17.43 -14.90 3.38
CA SER A 128 17.96 -15.75 2.29
C SER A 128 16.98 -15.83 1.11
N GLY A 129 17.50 -15.55 -0.09
CA GLY A 129 16.74 -15.60 -1.35
C GLY A 129 15.76 -14.44 -1.57
N ILE A 130 15.80 -13.38 -0.76
CA ILE A 130 14.92 -12.23 -0.94
C ILE A 130 15.23 -11.49 -2.24
N SER A 131 14.17 -11.13 -2.96
CA SER A 131 14.25 -10.28 -4.15
C SER A 131 12.93 -9.55 -4.36
N HIS A 132 12.99 -8.39 -5.02
CA HIS A 132 11.77 -7.68 -5.37
C HIS A 132 10.87 -8.55 -6.26
N LEU A 133 11.46 -9.35 -7.16
CA LEU A 133 10.74 -10.27 -8.03
C LEU A 133 9.94 -11.31 -7.25
N ALA A 134 10.56 -11.94 -6.25
CA ALA A 134 9.86 -12.91 -5.40
C ALA A 134 8.68 -12.25 -4.66
N LYS A 135 8.86 -11.03 -4.16
CA LYS A 135 7.83 -10.29 -3.43
C LYS A 135 6.69 -9.79 -4.33
N VAL A 136 6.99 -9.34 -5.55
CA VAL A 136 5.96 -8.99 -6.54
C VAL A 136 5.17 -10.24 -6.96
N LYS A 137 5.85 -11.37 -7.18
CA LYS A 137 5.19 -12.67 -7.43
C LYS A 137 4.24 -13.07 -6.31
N GLU A 138 4.68 -12.88 -5.06
CA GLU A 138 3.88 -13.16 -3.86
C GLU A 138 2.65 -12.24 -3.79
N ALA A 139 2.81 -10.93 -4.01
CA ALA A 139 1.71 -9.96 -4.04
C ALA A 139 0.69 -10.28 -5.14
N TYR A 140 1.16 -10.51 -6.36
CA TYR A 140 0.30 -10.86 -7.49
C TYR A 140 -0.48 -12.16 -7.26
N ARG A 141 0.18 -13.19 -6.71
CA ARG A 141 -0.49 -14.45 -6.37
C ARG A 141 -1.58 -14.26 -5.32
N ASP A 142 -1.33 -13.46 -4.28
CA ASP A 142 -2.33 -13.17 -3.26
C ASP A 142 -3.53 -12.41 -3.84
N LEU A 143 -3.30 -11.42 -4.72
CA LEU A 143 -4.37 -10.75 -5.47
C LEU A 143 -5.19 -11.74 -6.30
N LYS A 144 -4.54 -12.62 -7.06
CA LYS A 144 -5.23 -13.63 -7.87
C LYS A 144 -6.15 -14.50 -7.01
N LYS A 145 -5.64 -14.97 -5.87
CA LYS A 145 -6.40 -15.76 -4.89
C LYS A 145 -7.59 -15.01 -4.30
N TYR A 146 -7.50 -13.69 -4.14
CA TYR A 146 -8.65 -12.88 -3.70
C TYR A 146 -9.69 -12.70 -4.80
N PHE A 147 -9.32 -12.68 -6.08
CA PHE A 147 -10.30 -12.51 -7.16
C PHE A 147 -10.99 -13.82 -7.52
N ASP A 148 -10.27 -14.95 -7.49
CA ASP A 148 -10.75 -16.29 -7.87
C ASP A 148 -11.35 -17.10 -6.70
N GLY A 149 -11.41 -16.52 -5.50
CA GLY A 149 -12.00 -17.14 -4.30
C GLY A 149 -11.13 -18.21 -3.63
N SER A 150 -9.93 -18.51 -4.13
CA SER A 150 -9.05 -19.56 -3.58
C SER A 150 -8.19 -19.11 -2.38
N SER A 151 -8.43 -17.91 -1.85
CA SER A 151 -7.70 -17.40 -0.70
C SER A 151 -8.01 -18.18 0.58
N GLU A 152 -7.00 -18.91 1.08
CA GLU A 152 -7.07 -19.65 2.34
C GLU A 152 -7.01 -18.74 3.58
N LYS A 153 -6.77 -17.43 3.41
CA LYS A 153 -6.72 -16.46 4.51
C LYS A 153 -8.14 -16.17 5.04
N GLY A 154 -8.65 -17.14 5.81
CA GLY A 154 -9.69 -16.96 6.81
C GLY A 154 -11.04 -16.49 6.29
N GLY A 155 -11.63 -17.18 5.30
CA GLY A 155 -13.06 -17.16 4.97
C GLY A 155 -13.74 -15.80 4.80
N ASN A 156 -12.97 -14.71 4.72
CA ASN A 156 -13.47 -13.35 4.78
C ASN A 156 -13.49 -12.79 3.37
N ASN A 157 -14.63 -12.24 2.99
CA ASN A 157 -14.83 -11.57 1.73
C ASN A 157 -14.01 -10.26 1.68
N PRO A 158 -12.98 -10.16 0.82
CA PRO A 158 -12.12 -8.98 0.75
C PRO A 158 -12.89 -7.73 0.30
N TRP A 159 -13.92 -7.90 -0.52
CA TRP A 159 -14.79 -6.82 -0.97
C TRP A 159 -15.73 -6.31 0.12
N ARG A 160 -16.12 -7.15 1.09
CA ARG A 160 -16.86 -6.67 2.29
C ARG A 160 -15.99 -5.73 3.11
N ASN A 161 -14.73 -6.07 3.32
CA ASN A 161 -13.79 -5.18 4.01
C ASN A 161 -13.61 -3.86 3.24
N ALA A 162 -13.39 -3.93 1.92
CA ALA A 162 -13.31 -2.75 1.07
C ALA A 162 -14.58 -1.88 1.14
N TYR A 163 -15.77 -2.49 1.15
CA TYR A 163 -17.04 -1.77 1.26
C TYR A 163 -17.18 -1.05 2.60
N ASN A 164 -16.80 -1.69 3.70
CA ASN A 164 -16.84 -1.09 5.04
C ASN A 164 -15.93 0.14 5.11
N HIS A 165 -14.72 0.02 4.56
CA HIS A 165 -13.77 1.13 4.45
C HIS A 165 -14.32 2.28 3.57
N ALA A 166 -14.78 1.98 2.37
CA ALA A 166 -15.35 2.99 1.47
C ALA A 166 -16.61 3.65 2.05
N SER A 167 -17.35 2.95 2.92
CA SER A 167 -18.54 3.48 3.59
C SER A 167 -18.22 4.33 4.82
N HIS A 168 -16.97 4.37 5.26
CA HIS A 168 -16.56 5.22 6.38
C HIS A 168 -16.73 6.70 6.03
N GLY A 169 -17.31 7.48 6.95
CA GLY A 169 -17.68 8.89 6.71
C GLY A 169 -16.50 9.74 6.21
N ASP A 170 -15.32 9.56 6.81
CA ASP A 170 -14.12 10.34 6.48
C ASP A 170 -13.46 9.94 5.15
N ILE A 171 -13.86 8.84 4.51
CA ILE A 171 -13.31 8.48 3.19
C ILE A 171 -13.94 9.29 2.07
N LYS A 172 -15.17 9.78 2.28
CA LYS A 172 -15.94 10.53 1.27
C LYS A 172 -15.98 9.79 -0.07
N ALA A 173 -16.12 8.46 -0.03
CA ALA A 173 -16.25 7.66 -1.25
C ALA A 173 -17.56 8.01 -1.97
N ARG A 174 -17.51 8.05 -3.30
CA ARG A 174 -18.72 8.31 -4.11
C ARG A 174 -19.70 7.15 -3.99
N ASP A 175 -20.99 7.46 -4.06
CA ASP A 175 -22.05 6.45 -3.97
C ASP A 175 -21.96 5.40 -5.07
N SER A 176 -21.56 5.79 -6.29
CA SER A 176 -21.33 4.86 -7.40
C SER A 176 -20.24 3.82 -7.07
N LEU A 177 -19.13 4.27 -6.47
CA LEU A 177 -18.04 3.39 -6.04
C LEU A 177 -18.51 2.43 -4.95
N LYS A 178 -19.18 2.94 -3.90
CA LYS A 178 -19.73 2.10 -2.83
C LYS A 178 -20.69 1.05 -3.37
N LYS A 179 -21.54 1.41 -4.34
CA LYS A 179 -22.44 0.47 -5.03
C LYS A 179 -21.67 -0.60 -5.81
N GLN A 180 -20.64 -0.21 -6.56
CA GLN A 180 -19.80 -1.15 -7.32
C GLN A 180 -19.10 -2.16 -6.39
N ILE A 181 -18.45 -1.68 -5.33
CA ILE A 181 -17.78 -2.56 -4.35
C ILE A 181 -18.80 -3.47 -3.65
N ARG A 182 -19.99 -2.96 -3.33
CA ARG A 182 -21.07 -3.77 -2.74
C ARG A 182 -21.54 -4.88 -3.66
N THR A 183 -21.63 -4.61 -4.96
CA THR A 183 -21.97 -5.66 -5.94
C THR A 183 -20.90 -6.74 -5.96
N LEU A 184 -19.62 -6.37 -6.02
CA LEU A 184 -18.51 -7.34 -5.96
C LEU A 184 -18.50 -8.15 -4.65
N ALA A 185 -18.85 -7.50 -3.53
CA ALA A 185 -19.01 -8.18 -2.26
C ALA A 185 -20.15 -9.21 -2.29
N ASN A 186 -21.32 -8.86 -2.83
CA ASN A 186 -22.42 -9.82 -2.94
C ASN A 186 -22.05 -11.00 -3.84
N LEU A 187 -21.46 -10.75 -5.02
CA LEU A 187 -21.00 -11.81 -5.92
C LEU A 187 -20.03 -12.77 -5.23
N TYR A 188 -19.08 -12.24 -4.46
CA TYR A 188 -18.14 -13.06 -3.71
C TYR A 188 -18.84 -13.87 -2.59
N ASP A 189 -19.85 -13.32 -1.92
CA ASP A 189 -20.66 -14.07 -0.93
C ASP A 189 -21.48 -15.19 -1.60
N ASP A 190 -21.88 -15.00 -2.85
CA ASP A 190 -22.61 -15.98 -3.68
C ASP A 190 -21.66 -16.98 -4.38
N GLU A 191 -20.35 -16.95 -4.08
CA GLU A 191 -19.29 -17.75 -4.72
C GLU A 191 -19.17 -17.52 -6.23
N GLU A 192 -19.66 -16.38 -6.73
CA GLU A 192 -19.51 -15.90 -8.10
C GLU A 192 -18.24 -15.05 -8.22
N TYR A 193 -17.12 -15.73 -8.45
CA TYR A 193 -15.80 -15.10 -8.50
C TYR A 193 -15.49 -14.43 -9.84
N THR A 194 -14.48 -13.56 -9.83
CA THR A 194 -14.07 -12.75 -10.99
C THR A 194 -12.64 -13.07 -11.42
N ASP A 195 -12.21 -12.62 -12.59
CA ASP A 195 -10.84 -12.81 -13.05
C ASP A 195 -9.99 -11.56 -12.79
N ILE A 196 -8.74 -11.75 -12.37
CA ILE A 196 -7.77 -10.65 -12.19
C ILE A 196 -7.61 -9.78 -13.45
N LYS A 197 -7.88 -10.34 -14.63
CA LYS A 197 -7.89 -9.66 -15.94
C LYS A 197 -8.84 -8.46 -16.01
N ASP A 198 -9.88 -8.43 -15.19
CA ASP A 198 -10.88 -7.36 -15.20
C ASP A 198 -10.46 -6.14 -14.36
N TYR A 199 -9.37 -6.24 -13.60
CA TYR A 199 -8.98 -5.25 -12.59
C TYR A 199 -7.68 -4.52 -12.90
N ASN A 200 -7.58 -3.29 -12.42
CA ASN A 200 -6.30 -2.60 -12.32
C ASN A 200 -5.65 -3.00 -10.98
N ILE A 201 -4.39 -3.42 -11.03
CA ILE A 201 -3.70 -3.94 -9.85
C ILE A 201 -2.39 -3.20 -9.57
N ILE A 202 -2.03 -3.16 -8.29
CA ILE A 202 -0.81 -2.54 -7.79
C ILE A 202 -0.06 -3.53 -6.88
N PRO A 203 0.62 -4.55 -7.45
CA PRO A 203 1.46 -5.44 -6.67
C PRO A 203 2.73 -4.70 -6.23
N CYS A 204 2.95 -4.64 -4.93
CA CYS A 204 4.02 -3.86 -4.32
C CYS A 204 5.06 -4.73 -3.62
N SER A 205 6.30 -4.25 -3.63
CA SER A 205 7.44 -4.94 -3.02
C SER A 205 8.34 -3.96 -2.29
N THR A 206 8.54 -4.20 -1.00
CA THR A 206 9.47 -3.41 -0.18
C THR A 206 10.59 -4.29 0.35
N ILE A 207 11.84 -3.90 0.12
CA ILE A 207 13.00 -4.52 0.77
C ILE A 207 13.63 -3.48 1.68
N PHE A 208 13.65 -3.78 2.97
CA PHE A 208 14.37 -2.99 3.98
C PHE A 208 15.85 -3.33 3.87
N LEU A 209 16.65 -2.32 3.55
CA LEU A 209 18.10 -2.41 3.45
C LEU A 209 18.70 -1.97 4.79
N ASN A 210 19.75 -2.65 5.24
CA ASN A 210 20.54 -2.20 6.39
C ASN A 210 21.55 -1.15 5.91
N GLU A 211 22.51 -0.78 6.77
CA GLU A 211 23.42 0.36 6.58
C GLU A 211 24.26 0.30 5.28
N ASN A 212 24.48 -0.90 4.73
CA ASN A 212 25.27 -1.12 3.50
C ASN A 212 24.37 -1.18 2.26
N TRP A 213 23.96 0.00 1.80
CA TRP A 213 23.22 0.23 0.57
C TRP A 213 23.77 -0.55 -0.64
N ASN A 214 23.03 -1.56 -1.11
CA ASN A 214 23.33 -2.27 -2.34
C ASN A 214 22.24 -2.03 -3.40
N GLU A 215 22.59 -1.41 -4.54
CA GLU A 215 21.65 -1.21 -5.66
C GLU A 215 21.33 -2.49 -6.43
N GLU A 216 22.01 -3.60 -6.13
CA GLU A 216 21.80 -4.91 -6.77
C GLU A 216 20.36 -5.39 -6.69
N HIS A 217 19.65 -5.18 -5.57
CA HIS A 217 18.23 -5.56 -5.46
C HIS A 217 17.35 -4.85 -6.51
N ILE A 218 17.66 -3.58 -6.78
CA ILE A 218 16.94 -2.75 -7.76
C ILE A 218 17.33 -3.20 -9.16
N ASN A 219 18.63 -3.31 -9.44
CA ASN A 219 19.16 -3.67 -10.75
C ASN A 219 18.70 -5.07 -11.18
N ASN A 220 18.68 -6.04 -10.26
CA ASN A 220 18.17 -7.39 -10.51
C ASN A 220 16.67 -7.38 -10.87
N PHE A 221 15.88 -6.49 -10.27
CA PHE A 221 14.47 -6.35 -10.64
C PHE A 221 14.29 -5.66 -11.99
N ILE A 222 15.03 -4.58 -12.25
CA ILE A 222 15.01 -3.90 -13.55
C ILE A 222 15.37 -4.87 -14.67
N ASN A 223 16.39 -5.72 -14.47
CA ASN A 223 16.78 -6.75 -15.43
C ASN A 223 15.74 -7.86 -15.61
N SER A 224 14.77 -7.99 -14.69
CA SER A 224 13.64 -8.93 -14.78
C SER A 224 12.31 -8.22 -15.02
N SER A 225 12.32 -6.98 -15.53
CA SER A 225 11.10 -6.19 -15.76
C SER A 225 10.18 -6.81 -16.81
N GLU A 226 10.67 -7.71 -17.66
CA GLU A 226 9.83 -8.53 -18.55
C GLU A 226 8.73 -9.29 -17.80
N TYR A 227 8.97 -9.64 -16.52
CA TYR A 227 7.97 -10.26 -15.68
C TYR A 227 6.75 -9.36 -15.51
N VAL A 228 6.93 -8.04 -15.40
CA VAL A 228 5.83 -7.07 -15.31
C VAL A 228 4.92 -7.15 -16.54
N SER A 229 5.50 -7.30 -17.72
CA SER A 229 4.76 -7.48 -18.98
C SER A 229 3.98 -8.79 -19.03
N SER A 230 4.44 -9.83 -18.32
CA SER A 230 3.77 -11.15 -18.29
C SER A 230 2.54 -11.21 -17.37
N LEU A 231 2.31 -10.19 -16.54
CA LEU A 231 1.21 -10.19 -15.57
C LEU A 231 -0.14 -9.95 -16.27
N GLU A 232 -1.13 -10.80 -15.96
CA GLU A 232 -2.50 -10.70 -16.47
C GLU A 232 -3.32 -9.78 -15.56
N ALA A 233 -3.84 -8.69 -16.13
CA ALA A 233 -4.72 -7.70 -15.48
C ALA A 233 -5.20 -6.70 -16.54
N LYS A 234 -6.19 -5.85 -16.22
CA LYS A 234 -6.58 -4.71 -17.06
C LYS A 234 -5.41 -3.73 -17.19
N SER A 235 -4.84 -3.34 -16.05
CA SER A 235 -3.56 -2.63 -15.97
C SER A 235 -2.75 -3.07 -14.76
N VAL A 236 -1.43 -2.93 -14.83
CA VAL A 236 -0.52 -3.29 -13.72
C VAL A 236 0.41 -2.13 -13.43
N ASN A 237 0.46 -1.73 -12.17
CA ASN A 237 1.43 -0.78 -11.64
C ASN A 237 2.28 -1.49 -10.59
N VAL A 238 3.41 -2.07 -10.99
CA VAL A 238 4.35 -2.63 -10.00
C VAL A 238 5.05 -1.49 -9.30
N ILE A 239 5.02 -1.50 -7.97
CA ILE A 239 5.76 -0.54 -7.15
C ILE A 239 6.84 -1.28 -6.38
N ILE A 240 8.10 -0.90 -6.57
CA ILE A 240 9.20 -1.34 -5.74
C ILE A 240 9.68 -0.19 -4.86
N LEU A 241 9.69 -0.42 -3.55
CA LEU A 241 10.17 0.51 -2.54
C LEU A 241 11.48 -0.01 -1.97
N THR A 242 12.49 0.84 -1.98
CA THR A 242 13.79 0.56 -1.39
C THR A 242 14.26 1.77 -0.61
N LYS A 243 15.36 1.59 0.11
CA LYS A 243 15.89 2.61 1.01
C LYS A 243 15.06 3.04 2.19
N LEU A 244 14.10 2.20 2.55
CA LEU A 244 13.32 2.39 3.73
C LEU A 244 14.07 1.88 4.98
N ASP A 245 14.39 2.81 5.88
CA ASP A 245 14.95 2.51 7.20
C ASP A 245 13.86 2.67 8.25
N MET A 246 13.54 1.57 8.92
CA MET A 246 12.47 1.51 9.92
C MET A 246 12.79 2.32 11.18
N LEU A 247 14.03 2.24 11.69
CA LEU A 247 14.40 2.92 12.93
C LEU A 247 14.34 4.44 12.74
N ASN A 248 14.89 4.91 11.63
CA ASN A 248 14.88 6.33 11.30
C ASN A 248 13.45 6.88 11.09
N PHE A 249 12.53 6.07 10.54
CA PHE A 249 11.12 6.49 10.45
C PHE A 249 10.45 6.56 11.83
N ILE A 250 10.69 5.58 12.69
CA ILE A 250 10.14 5.56 14.05
C ILE A 250 10.63 6.79 14.83
N ASN A 251 11.92 7.10 14.76
CA ASN A 251 12.51 8.28 15.39
C ASN A 251 11.93 9.59 14.82
N PHE A 252 11.74 9.67 13.51
CA PHE A 252 11.07 10.83 12.87
C PHE A 252 9.66 11.07 13.43
N LEU A 253 8.89 10.00 13.67
CA LEU A 253 7.55 10.10 14.27
C LEU A 253 7.61 10.51 15.75
N GLU A 254 8.60 10.02 16.50
CA GLU A 254 8.80 10.37 17.92
C GLU A 254 9.06 11.88 18.08
N LEU A 255 9.90 12.46 17.22
CA LEU A 255 10.24 13.89 17.23
C LEU A 255 9.11 14.79 16.67
N GLY A 256 7.98 14.21 16.27
CA GLY A 256 6.85 14.95 15.70
C GLY A 256 7.19 15.60 14.35
N GLY A 257 8.04 14.95 13.57
CA GLY A 257 8.43 15.41 12.23
C GLY A 257 9.42 16.59 12.22
N LYS A 258 10.04 16.90 13.36
CA LYS A 258 11.16 17.85 13.46
C LYS A 258 12.46 17.06 13.43
N ASN A 259 13.37 17.41 12.54
CA ASN A 259 14.77 17.01 12.64
C ASN A 259 15.56 18.24 13.08
N ASP A 260 16.42 18.09 14.08
CA ASP A 260 17.38 19.13 14.50
C ASP A 260 18.34 19.50 13.36
#